data_AF-A0A3B6PTF5-F1
#
_entry.id   AF-A0A3B6PTF5-F1
#
_cell.length_a   1.000
_cell.length_b   1.000
_cell.length_c   1.000
_cell.angle_alpha   90.00
_cell.angle_beta   90.00
_cell.angle_gamma   90.00
#
_symmetry.space_group_name_H-M   'P 1'
#
loop_
_entity.id
_entity.type
_entity.pdbx_description
1 polymer ?
#
loop_
_entity_poly.entity_id
_entity_poly.type
_entity_poly.pdbx_seq_one_letter_code
_entity_poly.pdbx_strand_id
1 'polypeptide(L)'
;MNLTFAAGAMPLVDDLLIVFNAEETGSPGTSGDFDLGIENLLSLVKIRCVVWGDEDDRVEAAEAAIREAANAHPNRPTLRLD
;
A
#
# COMPACT_ATOMS: atom_id res chain seq x y z
N MET A 1 -2.11 -9.32 5.16
CA MET A 1 -0.72 -9.29 4.69
C MET A 1 0.11 -8.73 5.84
N ASN A 2 1.16 -9.42 6.29
CA ASN A 2 2.02 -8.94 7.37
C ASN A 2 3.37 -8.49 6.77
N LEU A 3 3.34 -7.40 6.01
CA LEU A 3 4.51 -6.78 5.41
C LEU A 3 4.58 -5.32 5.85
N THR A 4 5.74 -4.90 6.37
CA THR A 4 6.01 -3.51 6.71
C THR A 4 7.47 -3.17 6.37
N PHE A 5 7.70 -2.05 5.69
CA PHE A 5 9.04 -1.52 5.44
C PHE A 5 9.52 -0.74 6.66
N ALA A 6 10.63 -1.18 7.27
CA ALA A 6 11.23 -0.49 8.40
C ALA A 6 11.99 0.79 7.98
N ALA A 7 12.27 1.67 8.94
CA ALA A 7 13.12 2.85 8.71
C ALA A 7 14.47 2.47 8.10
N GLY A 8 14.85 3.15 7.01
CA GLY A 8 16.09 2.87 6.27
C GLY A 8 16.03 1.64 5.36
N ALA A 9 14.88 0.97 5.25
CA ALA A 9 14.67 -0.06 4.25
C ALA A 9 14.74 0.54 2.84
N MET A 10 15.35 -0.21 1.91
CA MET A 10 15.35 0.08 0.47
C MET A 10 15.55 1.58 0.13
N PRO A 11 16.67 2.21 0.53
CA PRO A 11 16.83 3.67 0.47
C PRO A 11 16.80 4.25 -0.96
N LEU A 12 16.96 3.41 -1.99
CA LEU A 12 16.99 3.80 -3.39
C LEU A 12 15.75 3.36 -4.19
N VAL A 13 14.75 2.76 -3.55
CA VAL A 13 13.54 2.33 -4.28
C VAL A 13 12.71 3.53 -4.70
N ASP A 14 12.44 3.65 -5.99
CA ASP A 14 11.64 4.71 -6.59
C ASP A 14 10.32 4.21 -7.21
N ASP A 15 10.25 2.93 -7.58
CA ASP A 15 9.07 2.23 -8.10
C ASP A 15 8.79 0.96 -7.28
N LEU A 16 7.64 0.93 -6.62
CA LEU A 16 7.19 -0.19 -5.80
C LEU A 16 5.96 -0.87 -6.44
N LEU A 17 6.06 -2.18 -6.66
CA LEU A 17 4.93 -3.03 -7.06
C LEU A 17 4.43 -3.83 -5.84
N ILE A 18 3.14 -3.71 -5.54
CA ILE A 18 2.45 -4.40 -4.44
C ILE A 18 1.35 -5.27 -5.06
N VAL A 19 1.30 -6.55 -4.70
CA VAL A 19 0.38 -7.53 -5.30
C VAL A 19 -0.14 -8.41 -4.17
N PHE A 20 -1.45 -8.37 -3.89
CA PHE A 20 -2.04 -9.15 -2.79
C PHE A 20 -3.54 -9.39 -2.95
N ASN A 21 -4.04 -10.43 -2.27
CA ASN A 21 -5.46 -10.68 -2.12
C ASN A 21 -6.03 -9.87 -0.93
N ALA A 22 -7.10 -9.11 -1.16
CA ALA A 22 -7.78 -8.30 -0.16
C ALA A 22 -8.30 -9.14 1.03
N GLU A 23 -8.65 -10.40 0.82
CA GLU A 23 -9.07 -11.32 1.88
C GLU A 23 -7.94 -11.73 2.83
N GLU A 24 -6.70 -11.68 2.34
CA GLU A 24 -5.51 -11.95 3.16
C GLU A 24 -5.12 -10.73 3.99
N THR A 25 -5.71 -9.55 3.75
CA THR A 25 -5.57 -8.39 4.62
C THR A 25 -6.42 -8.56 5.88
N GLY A 26 -5.96 -7.98 7.00
CA GLY A 26 -6.66 -8.07 8.27
C GLY A 26 -8.09 -7.52 8.20
N SER A 27 -8.86 -7.66 9.29
CA SER A 27 -10.32 -7.47 9.29
C SER A 27 -10.75 -6.13 8.65
N PRO A 28 -11.81 -6.12 7.82
CA PRO A 28 -12.31 -4.90 7.20
C PRO A 28 -12.83 -3.95 8.27
N GLY A 29 -12.40 -2.68 8.23
CA GLY A 29 -12.96 -1.61 9.07
C GLY A 29 -11.97 -0.79 9.89
N THR A 30 -10.69 -1.17 9.94
CA THR A 30 -9.64 -0.30 10.48
C THR A 30 -8.69 0.08 9.37
N SER A 31 -8.80 1.31 8.87
CA SER A 31 -7.82 1.91 7.95
C SER A 31 -6.37 1.87 8.49
N GLY A 32 -6.19 1.53 9.77
CA GLY A 32 -4.88 1.31 10.39
C GLY A 32 -4.25 -0.08 10.21
N ASP A 33 -4.93 -1.07 9.62
CA ASP A 33 -4.36 -2.44 9.47
C ASP A 33 -3.60 -2.65 8.15
N PHE A 34 -3.68 -1.68 7.24
CA PHE A 34 -2.92 -1.65 5.98
C PHE A 34 -1.76 -0.66 6.08
N ASP A 35 -0.90 -0.85 7.09
CA ASP A 35 0.33 -0.08 7.24
C ASP A 35 1.53 -0.84 6.66
N LEU A 36 1.84 -0.51 5.40
CA LEU A 36 3.00 -1.08 4.71
C LEU A 36 4.31 -0.39 5.11
N GLY A 37 4.30 0.68 5.91
CA GLY A 37 5.50 1.44 6.25
C GLY A 37 6.14 2.14 5.06
N ILE A 38 5.37 2.44 4.00
CA ILE A 38 5.90 3.01 2.76
C ILE A 38 6.49 4.42 2.97
N GLU A 39 6.09 5.13 4.02
CA GLU A 39 6.68 6.41 4.44
C GLU A 39 8.17 6.33 4.77
N ASN A 40 8.68 5.13 5.03
CA ASN A 40 10.11 4.89 5.25
C ASN A 40 10.91 4.81 3.93
N LEU A 41 10.25 4.76 2.77
CA LEU A 41 10.86 4.65 1.45
C LEU A 41 11.13 6.04 0.86
N LEU A 42 12.18 6.69 1.34
CA LEU A 42 12.47 8.11 1.06
C LEU A 42 12.73 8.46 -0.42
N SER A 43 13.02 7.49 -1.28
CA SER A 43 13.20 7.70 -2.73
C SER A 43 11.94 7.37 -3.54
N LEU A 44 10.83 6.98 -2.91
CA LEU A 44 9.65 6.46 -3.60
C LEU A 44 8.94 7.54 -4.42
N VAL A 45 8.69 7.24 -5.70
CA VAL A 45 8.02 8.15 -6.66
C VAL A 45 6.82 7.48 -7.32
N LYS A 46 6.77 6.14 -7.38
CA LYS A 46 5.69 5.39 -8.02
C LYS A 46 5.27 4.19 -7.18
N ILE A 47 3.96 3.98 -7.10
CA ILE A 47 3.35 2.78 -6.54
C ILE A 47 2.46 2.16 -7.60
N ARG A 48 2.66 0.88 -7.88
CA ARG A 48 1.76 0.05 -8.67
C ARG A 48 1.15 -0.97 -7.74
N CYS A 49 -0.16 -1.05 -7.72
CA CYS A 49 -0.87 -2.01 -6.89
C CYS A 49 -1.80 -2.86 -7.75
N VAL A 50 -1.72 -4.17 -7.56
CA VAL A 50 -2.71 -5.13 -8.05
C VAL A 50 -3.37 -5.73 -6.83
N VAL A 51 -4.67 -5.52 -6.70
CA VAL A 51 -5.47 -6.09 -5.61
C VAL A 51 -6.64 -6.87 -6.20
N TRP A 52 -6.88 -8.06 -5.65
CA TRP A 52 -8.03 -8.89 -6.03
C TRP A 52 -8.66 -9.51 -4.78
N GLY A 53 -9.89 -9.99 -4.89
CA GLY A 53 -10.60 -10.67 -3.82
C GLY A 53 -12.00 -11.05 -4.30
N ASP A 54 -12.69 -11.93 -3.58
CA ASP A 54 -14.06 -12.32 -3.90
C ASP A 54 -15.07 -11.30 -3.33
N GLU A 55 -14.68 -10.54 -2.30
CA GLU A 55 -15.50 -9.48 -1.68
C GLU A 55 -15.10 -8.09 -2.20
N ASP A 56 -15.96 -7.48 -3.04
CA ASP A 56 -15.76 -6.13 -3.59
C ASP A 56 -15.48 -5.07 -2.50
N ASP A 57 -16.20 -5.12 -1.37
CA ASP A 57 -16.01 -4.20 -0.25
C ASP A 57 -14.59 -4.26 0.34
N ARG A 58 -13.95 -5.44 0.31
CA ARG A 58 -12.56 -5.58 0.77
C ARG A 58 -11.57 -5.02 -0.23
N VAL A 59 -11.82 -5.22 -1.52
CA VAL A 59 -10.97 -4.68 -2.59
C VAL A 59 -10.99 -3.15 -2.51
N GLU A 60 -12.18 -2.54 -2.45
CA GLU A 60 -12.34 -1.09 -2.33
C GLU A 60 -11.69 -0.53 -1.05
N ALA A 61 -11.84 -1.21 0.09
CA ALA A 61 -11.20 -0.81 1.34
C ALA A 61 -9.66 -0.84 1.23
N ALA A 62 -9.09 -1.86 0.60
CA ALA A 62 -7.66 -1.99 0.40
C ALA A 62 -7.12 -0.93 -0.58
N GLU A 63 -7.83 -0.68 -1.68
CA GLU A 63 -7.51 0.41 -2.61
C GLU A 63 -7.55 1.78 -1.94
N ALA A 64 -8.57 2.04 -1.11
CA ALA A 64 -8.69 3.27 -0.35
C ALA A 64 -7.51 3.46 0.61
N ALA A 65 -7.11 2.42 1.34
CA ALA A 65 -5.99 2.49 2.26
C ALA A 65 -4.65 2.78 1.54
N ILE A 66 -4.39 2.13 0.40
CA ILE A 66 -3.19 2.41 -0.41
C ILE A 66 -3.20 3.84 -0.94
N ARG A 67 -4.37 4.32 -1.36
CA ARG A 67 -4.55 5.70 -1.81
C ARG A 67 -4.29 6.70 -0.69
N GLU A 68 -4.75 6.44 0.52
CA GLU A 68 -4.45 7.26 1.69
C GLU A 68 -2.95 7.27 2.02
N ALA A 69 -2.32 6.08 2.07
CA ALA A 69 -0.88 5.96 2.34
C ALA A 69 -0.02 6.67 1.28
N ALA A 70 -0.35 6.52 -0.01
CA ALA A 70 0.32 7.22 -1.10
C ALA A 70 0.17 8.75 -0.99
N ASN A 71 -1.00 9.23 -0.57
CA ASN A 71 -1.24 10.67 -0.37
C ASN A 71 -0.53 11.24 0.86
N ALA A 72 -0.37 10.44 1.92
CA ALA A 72 0.32 10.81 3.15
C ALA A 72 1.86 10.75 3.01
N HIS A 73 2.37 9.97 2.06
CA HIS A 73 3.80 9.81 1.84
C HIS A 73 4.50 11.15 1.53
N PRO A 74 5.70 11.44 2.09
CA PRO A 74 6.40 12.71 1.93
C PRO A 74 6.61 13.14 0.47
N ASN A 75 6.91 12.19 -0.41
CA ASN A 75 7.13 12.44 -1.84
C ASN A 75 5.88 12.38 -2.71
N ARG A 76 4.69 12.06 -2.13
CA ARG A 76 3.42 11.89 -2.87
C ARG A 76 3.59 11.09 -4.17
N PRO A 77 3.99 9.80 -4.10
CA PRO A 77 4.22 8.99 -5.28
C PRO A 77 2.96 8.89 -6.13
N THR A 78 3.14 8.73 -7.43
CA THR A 78 2.03 8.44 -8.34
C THR A 78 1.53 7.03 -8.07
N LEU A 79 0.24 6.89 -7.77
CA LEU A 79 -0.41 5.61 -7.56
C LEU A 79 -1.11 5.14 -8.84
N ARG A 80 -0.87 3.89 -9.22
CA ARG A 80 -1.63 3.16 -10.23
C ARG A 80 -2.22 1.90 -9.60
N LEU A 81 -3.54 1.76 -9.71
CA LEU A 81 -4.30 0.57 -9.33
C LEU A 81 -4.64 -0.20 -10.61
N ASP A 82 -4.40 -1.50 -10.61
CA ASP A 82 -4.62 -2.44 -11.73
C ASP A 82 -5.47 -3.63 -11.30
#